data_AF-A0A662KB59-F1
#
_entry.id   AF-A0A662KB59-F1
#
_cell.length_a   1.000
_cell.length_b   1.000
_cell.length_c   1.000
_cell.angle_alpha   90.00
_cell.angle_beta   90.00
_cell.angle_gamma   90.00
#
_symmetry.space_group_name_H-M   'P 1'
#
loop_
_entity.id
_entity.type
_entity.pdbx_description
1 polymer ?
#
loop_
_entity_poly.entity_id
_entity_poly.type
_entity_poly.pdbx_seq_one_letter_code
_entity_poly.pdbx_strand_id
1 'polypeptide(L)'
;MTGGAKGKVKVATAEDIQGAKDLLIAELEKEAKEELIKKIPSELKVLEDSIVVDVAEASSDVEPEQPAKEFKVKVKIIAKAIGFLENDAVSLINSNLAGKISKDKKLLPETINIEYSTSNIDLEKGIARLNCKVKENVAWKIDLTKIKKDLAGKNEIEVRQYLSGQPEIESARIVFWPFWVKKIPSNEDKIKVIIE
;
A
#
# COMPACT_ATOMS: atom_id res chain seq x y z
N MET A 1 67.49 -4.26 -41.21
CA MET A 1 67.47 -3.66 -39.85
C MET A 1 66.18 -4.09 -39.17
N THR A 2 66.18 -5.19 -38.45
CA THR A 2 65.03 -5.64 -37.64
C THR A 2 65.14 -5.00 -36.26
N GLY A 3 64.74 -3.74 -36.16
CA GLY A 3 64.63 -3.01 -34.90
C GLY A 3 63.36 -3.42 -34.16
N GLY A 4 63.44 -4.48 -33.36
CA GLY A 4 62.35 -4.86 -32.47
C GLY A 4 62.34 -3.96 -31.23
N ALA A 5 61.37 -3.06 -31.14
CA ALA A 5 61.12 -2.32 -29.90
C ALA A 5 60.58 -3.29 -28.83
N LYS A 6 61.38 -3.61 -27.82
CA LYS A 6 60.94 -4.31 -26.60
C LYS A 6 60.56 -3.26 -25.55
N GLY A 7 59.28 -3.13 -25.26
CA GLY A 7 58.76 -2.29 -24.18
C GLY A 7 57.63 -3.00 -23.44
N LYS A 8 57.51 -2.77 -22.13
CA LYS A 8 56.33 -3.19 -21.36
C LYS A 8 55.22 -2.18 -21.61
N VAL A 9 54.09 -2.61 -22.17
CA VAL A 9 52.89 -1.79 -22.36
C VAL A 9 51.82 -2.20 -21.35
N LYS A 10 51.10 -1.24 -20.80
CA LYS A 10 49.88 -1.51 -20.04
C LYS A 10 48.75 -1.82 -21.03
N VAL A 11 47.92 -2.78 -20.67
CA VAL A 11 46.76 -3.21 -21.44
C VAL A 11 45.55 -3.21 -20.51
N ALA A 12 44.39 -2.88 -21.05
CA ALA A 12 43.14 -3.09 -20.33
C ALA A 12 42.75 -4.56 -20.47
N THR A 13 42.65 -5.30 -19.36
CA THR A 13 42.17 -6.68 -19.41
C THR A 13 40.66 -6.70 -19.57
N ALA A 14 40.10 -7.84 -20.01
CA ALA A 14 38.65 -8.03 -20.04
C ALA A 14 38.02 -7.84 -18.64
N GLU A 15 38.73 -8.26 -17.60
CA GLU A 15 38.31 -8.12 -16.20
C GLU A 15 38.28 -6.65 -15.77
N ASP A 16 39.30 -5.85 -16.13
CA ASP A 16 39.31 -4.41 -15.85
C ASP A 16 38.13 -3.70 -16.51
N ILE A 17 37.85 -4.01 -17.78
CA ILE A 17 36.75 -3.40 -18.55
C ILE A 17 35.39 -3.80 -17.96
N GLN A 18 35.21 -5.09 -17.66
CA GLN A 18 33.95 -5.57 -17.09
C GLN A 18 33.73 -5.04 -15.67
N GLY A 19 34.76 -5.04 -14.83
CA GLY A 19 34.68 -4.46 -13.49
C GLY A 19 34.34 -2.98 -13.52
N ALA A 20 34.92 -2.21 -14.44
CA ALA A 20 34.57 -0.80 -14.63
C ALA A 20 33.11 -0.61 -15.09
N LYS A 21 32.60 -1.48 -15.98
CA LYS A 21 31.20 -1.48 -16.39
C LYS A 21 30.26 -1.79 -15.22
N ASP A 22 30.54 -2.85 -14.47
CA ASP A 22 29.68 -3.29 -13.37
C ASP A 22 29.62 -2.25 -12.25
N LEU A 23 30.75 -1.62 -11.91
CA LEU A 23 30.82 -0.52 -10.96
C LEU A 23 29.98 0.68 -11.42
N LEU A 24 30.15 1.10 -12.68
CA LEU A 24 29.41 2.24 -13.23
C LEU A 24 27.92 1.93 -13.36
N ILE A 25 27.54 0.70 -13.71
CA ILE A 25 26.14 0.26 -13.75
C ILE A 25 25.54 0.37 -12.34
N ALA A 26 26.18 -0.18 -11.32
CA ALA A 26 25.66 -0.13 -9.95
C ALA A 26 25.48 1.31 -9.43
N GLU A 27 26.41 2.21 -9.76
CA GLU A 27 26.30 3.63 -9.41
C GLU A 27 25.15 4.31 -10.15
N LEU A 28 25.07 4.14 -11.48
CA LEU A 28 24.00 4.74 -12.29
C LEU A 28 22.63 4.16 -11.99
N GLU A 29 22.50 2.88 -11.60
CA GLU A 29 21.23 2.29 -11.18
C GLU A 29 20.67 3.00 -9.95
N LYS A 30 21.55 3.31 -8.98
CA LYS A 30 21.16 4.05 -7.77
C LYS A 30 20.75 5.48 -8.12
N GLU A 31 21.58 6.18 -8.90
CA GLU A 31 21.28 7.56 -9.31
C GLU A 31 19.98 7.66 -10.13
N ALA A 32 19.78 6.73 -11.08
CA ALA A 32 18.58 6.70 -11.91
C ALA A 32 17.32 6.46 -11.09
N LYS A 33 17.37 5.58 -10.07
CA LYS A 33 16.24 5.38 -9.13
C LYS A 33 15.95 6.64 -8.32
N GLU A 34 16.98 7.28 -7.76
CA GLU A 34 16.82 8.51 -6.99
C GLU A 34 16.26 9.67 -7.84
N GLU A 35 16.75 9.82 -9.06
CA GLU A 35 16.21 10.80 -10.01
C GLU A 35 14.77 10.51 -10.40
N LEU A 36 14.44 9.24 -10.66
CA LEU A 36 13.08 8.84 -11.01
C LEU A 36 12.13 9.22 -9.87
N ILE A 37 12.48 8.88 -8.63
CA ILE A 37 11.68 9.19 -7.44
C ILE A 37 11.41 10.69 -7.32
N LYS A 38 12.42 11.53 -7.55
CA LYS A 38 12.27 13.00 -7.52
C LYS A 38 11.34 13.55 -8.61
N LYS A 39 11.15 12.81 -9.71
CA LYS A 39 10.31 13.20 -10.85
C LYS A 39 8.88 12.64 -10.74
N ILE A 40 8.58 11.81 -9.73
CA ILE A 40 7.24 11.26 -9.52
C ILE A 40 6.30 12.40 -9.10
N PRO A 41 5.18 12.62 -9.83
CA PRO A 41 4.14 13.54 -9.40
C PRO A 41 3.58 13.15 -8.02
N SER A 42 3.33 14.12 -7.15
CA SER A 42 2.83 13.88 -5.78
C SER A 42 1.50 13.14 -5.69
N GLU A 43 0.72 13.14 -6.77
CA GLU A 43 -0.57 12.45 -6.88
C GLU A 43 -0.42 10.94 -7.15
N LEU A 44 0.72 10.53 -7.70
CA LEU A 44 0.98 9.14 -8.05
C LEU A 44 1.73 8.42 -6.94
N LYS A 45 1.19 7.27 -6.55
CA LYS A 45 1.89 6.29 -5.74
C LYS A 45 2.66 5.35 -6.65
N VAL A 46 3.96 5.22 -6.41
CA VAL A 46 4.83 4.25 -7.08
C VAL A 46 5.39 3.33 -6.00
N LEU A 47 5.37 2.03 -6.26
CA LEU A 47 5.94 1.05 -5.36
C LEU A 47 7.41 0.83 -5.73
N GLU A 48 8.29 0.70 -4.74
CA GLU A 48 9.73 0.52 -5.01
C GLU A 48 10.02 -0.74 -5.84
N ASP A 49 9.26 -1.81 -5.60
CA ASP A 49 9.32 -3.06 -6.36
C ASP A 49 8.73 -2.94 -7.78
N SER A 50 8.08 -1.81 -8.09
CA SER A 50 7.59 -1.48 -9.44
C SER A 50 8.61 -0.77 -10.33
N ILE A 51 9.76 -0.39 -9.77
CA ILE A 51 10.82 0.31 -10.49
C ILE A 51 11.70 -0.72 -11.21
N VAL A 52 11.72 -0.65 -12.54
CA VAL A 52 12.58 -1.47 -13.38
C VAL A 52 13.69 -0.59 -13.94
N VAL A 53 14.91 -1.11 -13.93
CA VAL A 53 16.09 -0.42 -14.43
C VAL A 53 16.74 -1.28 -15.50
N ASP A 54 16.82 -0.74 -16.71
CA ASP A 54 17.36 -1.43 -17.88
C ASP A 54 18.67 -0.77 -18.32
N VAL A 55 19.71 -1.58 -18.60
CA VAL A 55 20.92 -1.12 -19.26
C VAL A 55 20.66 -1.07 -20.77
N ALA A 56 20.46 0.13 -21.30
CA ALA A 56 20.20 0.35 -22.72
C ALA A 56 21.47 0.28 -23.58
N GLU A 57 22.62 0.66 -23.01
CA GLU A 57 23.92 0.63 -23.70
C GLU A 57 25.05 0.50 -22.68
N ALA A 58 26.07 -0.31 -22.96
CA ALA A 58 27.30 -0.38 -22.17
C ALA A 58 28.51 -0.65 -23.08
N SER A 59 29.32 0.37 -23.31
CA SER A 59 30.45 0.35 -24.24
C SER A 59 31.75 0.80 -23.59
N SER A 60 32.87 0.40 -24.19
CA SER A 60 34.23 0.82 -23.83
C SER A 60 34.89 1.40 -25.08
N ASP A 61 35.76 2.39 -24.91
CA ASP A 61 36.55 2.94 -26.02
C ASP A 61 37.79 2.10 -26.39
N VAL A 62 38.08 1.06 -25.59
CA VAL A 62 39.13 0.06 -25.87
C VAL A 62 38.58 -1.36 -25.82
N GLU A 63 39.18 -2.25 -26.62
CA GLU A 63 38.95 -3.69 -26.59
C GLU A 63 39.88 -4.39 -25.58
N PRO A 64 39.52 -5.59 -25.09
CA PRO A 64 40.41 -6.38 -24.25
C PRO A 64 41.79 -6.59 -24.88
N GLU A 65 42.84 -6.53 -24.05
CA GLU A 65 44.25 -6.72 -24.45
C GLU A 65 44.81 -5.61 -25.35
N GLN A 66 44.01 -4.58 -25.69
CA GLN A 66 44.49 -3.43 -26.44
C GLN A 66 45.45 -2.58 -25.58
N PRO A 67 46.62 -2.17 -26.11
CA PRO A 67 47.53 -1.27 -25.41
C PRO A 67 46.87 0.07 -25.09
N ALA A 68 46.56 0.28 -23.81
CA ALA A 68 45.92 1.48 -23.30
C ALA A 68 46.41 1.73 -21.87
N LYS A 69 46.79 2.99 -21.57
CA LYS A 69 47.18 3.40 -20.22
C LYS A 69 45.96 3.66 -19.34
N GLU A 70 44.89 4.15 -19.96
CA GLU A 70 43.59 4.52 -19.40
C GLU A 70 42.53 4.23 -20.48
N PHE A 71 41.29 4.00 -20.06
CA PHE A 71 40.15 3.78 -20.95
C PHE A 71 38.88 4.39 -20.36
N LYS A 72 37.86 4.58 -21.19
CA LYS A 72 36.57 5.15 -20.84
C LYS A 72 35.45 4.13 -21.08
N VAL A 73 34.61 3.99 -20.07
CA VAL A 73 33.36 3.24 -20.16
C VAL A 73 32.20 4.22 -20.28
N LYS A 74 31.26 3.92 -21.17
CA LYS A 74 29.98 4.63 -21.29
C LYS A 74 28.86 3.65 -21.01
N VAL A 75 27.98 4.02 -20.09
CA VAL A 75 26.77 3.25 -19.76
C VAL A 75 25.57 4.17 -19.88
N LYS A 76 24.51 3.68 -20.52
CA LYS A 76 23.21 4.33 -20.61
C LYS A 76 22.19 3.45 -19.90
N ILE A 77 21.60 3.97 -18.84
CA ILE A 77 20.55 3.30 -18.05
C ILE A 77 19.21 4.00 -18.26
N ILE A 78 18.13 3.22 -18.28
CA ILE A 78 16.76 3.71 -18.31
C ILE A 78 16.02 3.15 -17.10
N ALA A 79 15.60 4.02 -16.18
CA ALA A 79 14.71 3.67 -15.08
C ALA A 79 13.26 4.00 -15.45
N LYS A 80 12.36 3.05 -15.23
CA LYS A 80 10.91 3.18 -15.49
C LYS A 80 10.13 2.67 -14.28
N ALA A 81 8.96 3.23 -14.05
CA ALA A 81 8.03 2.74 -13.04
C ALA A 81 6.59 2.96 -13.47
N ILE A 82 5.67 2.19 -12.87
CA ILE A 82 4.23 2.38 -13.04
C ILE A 82 3.69 3.00 -11.76
N GLY A 83 3.14 4.22 -11.89
CA GLY A 83 2.42 4.90 -10.82
C GLY A 83 0.91 4.69 -10.94
N PHE A 84 0.21 4.74 -9.81
CA PHE A 84 -1.25 4.70 -9.74
C PHE A 84 -1.79 5.76 -8.78
N LEU A 85 -3.04 6.15 -8.96
CA LEU A 85 -3.75 7.02 -8.02
C LEU A 85 -4.20 6.19 -6.82
N GLU A 86 -3.72 6.53 -5.62
CA GLU A 86 -4.08 5.78 -4.40
C GLU A 86 -5.59 5.83 -4.12
N ASN A 87 -6.25 6.93 -4.44
CA ASN A 87 -7.71 7.07 -4.28
C ASN A 87 -8.50 6.04 -5.11
N ASP A 88 -8.02 5.70 -6.30
CA ASP A 88 -8.68 4.70 -7.16
C ASP A 88 -8.52 3.30 -6.56
N ALA A 89 -7.31 2.99 -6.08
CA ALA A 89 -7.04 1.73 -5.39
C ALA A 89 -7.90 1.57 -4.13
N VAL A 90 -7.97 2.61 -3.30
CA VAL A 90 -8.81 2.63 -2.08
C VAL A 90 -10.29 2.47 -2.42
N SER A 91 -10.77 3.11 -3.50
CA SER A 91 -12.17 2.98 -3.94
C SER A 91 -12.52 1.55 -4.38
N LEU A 92 -11.61 0.88 -5.09
CA LEU A 92 -11.75 -0.53 -5.46
C LEU A 92 -11.73 -1.45 -4.23
N ILE A 93 -10.83 -1.19 -3.28
CA ILE A 93 -10.73 -1.93 -2.01
C ILE A 93 -12.04 -1.82 -1.22
N ASN A 94 -12.55 -0.61 -1.00
CA ASN A 94 -13.78 -0.37 -0.26
C ASN A 94 -14.99 -1.07 -0.90
N SER A 95 -15.08 -1.01 -2.24
CA SER A 95 -16.13 -1.71 -2.99
C SER A 95 -16.04 -3.23 -2.82
N ASN A 96 -14.83 -3.80 -2.80
CA ASN A 96 -14.61 -5.22 -2.58
C ASN A 96 -14.94 -5.65 -1.15
N LEU A 97 -14.52 -4.87 -0.15
CA LEU A 97 -14.78 -5.15 1.27
C LEU A 97 -16.26 -5.04 1.61
N ALA A 98 -16.97 -4.06 1.07
CA ALA A 98 -18.41 -3.91 1.26
C ALA A 98 -19.20 -5.16 0.81
N GLY A 99 -18.71 -5.88 -0.20
CA GLY A 99 -19.29 -7.14 -0.66
C GLY A 99 -18.97 -8.37 0.22
N LYS A 100 -17.98 -8.26 1.13
CA LYS A 100 -17.52 -9.36 2.00
C LYS A 100 -18.08 -9.29 3.42
N ILE A 101 -18.61 -8.14 3.83
CA ILE A 101 -19.20 -7.96 5.16
C ILE A 101 -20.70 -8.19 5.15
N SER A 102 -21.25 -8.62 6.28
CA SER A 102 -22.69 -8.76 6.46
C SER A 102 -23.38 -7.39 6.50
N LYS A 103 -24.65 -7.32 6.07
CA LYS A 103 -25.38 -6.04 5.87
C LYS A 103 -25.58 -5.25 7.17
N ASP A 104 -25.61 -5.94 8.28
CA ASP A 104 -25.70 -5.46 9.67
C ASP A 104 -24.37 -4.93 10.22
N LYS A 105 -23.29 -4.99 9.45
CA LYS A 105 -21.99 -4.41 9.79
C LYS A 105 -21.66 -3.22 8.90
N LYS A 106 -20.79 -2.35 9.41
CA LYS A 106 -20.17 -1.25 8.68
C LYS A 106 -18.66 -1.34 8.82
N LEU A 107 -17.97 -0.90 7.77
CA LEU A 107 -16.53 -0.66 7.80
C LEU A 107 -16.21 0.52 8.72
N LEU A 108 -15.00 0.52 9.30
CA LEU A 108 -14.43 1.62 10.07
C LEU A 108 -13.22 2.18 9.32
N PRO A 109 -13.41 3.15 8.40
CA PRO A 109 -12.37 3.64 7.51
C PRO A 109 -11.14 4.18 8.24
N GLU A 110 -11.30 4.68 9.46
CA GLU A 110 -10.21 5.15 10.32
C GLU A 110 -9.24 4.05 10.77
N THR A 111 -9.63 2.78 10.63
CA THR A 111 -8.84 1.61 11.03
C THR A 111 -8.17 0.91 9.85
N ILE A 112 -8.36 1.41 8.63
CA ILE A 112 -7.87 0.76 7.43
C ILE A 112 -6.33 0.78 7.38
N ASN A 113 -5.75 -0.38 7.10
CA ASN A 113 -4.33 -0.56 6.84
C ASN A 113 -4.18 -1.35 5.54
N ILE A 114 -3.45 -0.77 4.59
CA ILE A 114 -3.26 -1.32 3.25
C ILE A 114 -1.77 -1.53 3.00
N GLU A 115 -1.37 -2.78 2.85
CA GLU A 115 -0.04 -3.18 2.38
C GLU A 115 -0.14 -3.47 0.88
N TYR A 116 0.61 -2.73 0.06
CA TYR A 116 0.69 -2.92 -1.39
C TYR A 116 1.97 -3.69 -1.76
N SER A 117 1.88 -4.54 -2.77
CA SER A 117 3.04 -5.12 -3.46
C SER A 117 2.72 -5.37 -4.93
N THR A 118 3.76 -5.51 -5.75
CA THR A 118 3.64 -5.92 -7.14
C THR A 118 3.98 -7.39 -7.31
N SER A 119 3.40 -8.04 -8.32
CA SER A 119 3.76 -9.42 -8.69
C SER A 119 4.06 -9.63 -10.16
N ASN A 120 3.59 -8.74 -11.02
CA ASN A 120 3.83 -8.80 -12.45
C ASN A 120 3.76 -7.39 -13.01
N ILE A 121 4.80 -6.97 -13.73
CA ILE A 121 4.93 -5.65 -14.32
C ILE A 121 5.27 -5.87 -15.79
N ASP A 122 4.40 -5.40 -16.66
CA ASP A 122 4.59 -5.36 -18.10
C ASP A 122 4.68 -3.89 -18.52
N LEU A 123 5.91 -3.38 -18.54
CA LEU A 123 6.19 -1.98 -18.88
C LEU A 123 5.91 -1.65 -20.34
N GLU A 124 5.96 -2.63 -21.25
CA GLU A 124 5.63 -2.41 -22.65
C GLU A 124 4.13 -2.15 -22.82
N LYS A 125 3.31 -2.89 -22.07
CA LYS A 125 1.84 -2.68 -22.06
C LYS A 125 1.40 -1.60 -21.08
N GLY A 126 2.29 -1.12 -20.21
CA GLY A 126 1.94 -0.18 -19.13
C GLY A 126 1.01 -0.80 -18.09
N ILE A 127 1.11 -2.11 -17.83
CA ILE A 127 0.24 -2.84 -16.92
C ILE A 127 1.05 -3.38 -15.75
N ALA A 128 0.60 -3.12 -14.53
CA ALA A 128 1.10 -3.78 -13.32
C ALA A 128 -0.03 -4.50 -12.58
N ARG A 129 0.26 -5.69 -12.05
CA ARG A 129 -0.62 -6.40 -11.10
C ARG A 129 -0.21 -6.03 -9.68
N LEU A 130 -1.12 -5.32 -9.02
CA LEU A 130 -1.02 -4.97 -7.60
C LEU A 130 -1.69 -6.04 -6.75
N ASN A 131 -0.98 -6.49 -5.73
CA ASN A 131 -1.52 -7.25 -4.62
C ASN A 131 -1.77 -6.28 -3.47
N CYS A 132 -2.99 -6.30 -2.93
CA CYS A 132 -3.39 -5.47 -1.81
C CYS A 132 -3.77 -6.37 -0.64
N LYS A 133 -3.03 -6.26 0.46
CA LYS A 133 -3.39 -6.91 1.72
C LYS A 133 -4.00 -5.86 2.63
N VAL A 134 -5.29 -6.01 2.88
CA VAL A 134 -6.09 -5.00 3.58
C VAL A 134 -6.53 -5.56 4.92
N LYS A 135 -6.34 -4.77 5.97
CA LYS A 135 -6.89 -5.01 7.30
C LYS A 135 -7.74 -3.81 7.68
N GLU A 136 -8.98 -4.06 8.06
CA GLU A 136 -9.91 -3.02 8.49
C GLU A 136 -10.85 -3.61 9.53
N ASN A 137 -11.14 -2.85 10.58
CA ASN A 137 -12.11 -3.25 11.58
C ASN A 137 -13.53 -3.01 11.07
N VAL A 138 -14.46 -3.83 11.56
CA VAL A 138 -15.89 -3.69 11.28
C VAL A 138 -16.64 -3.52 12.58
N ALA A 139 -17.66 -2.68 12.55
CA ALA A 139 -18.57 -2.48 13.67
C ALA A 139 -19.99 -2.89 13.29
N TRP A 140 -20.79 -3.28 14.27
CA TRP A 140 -22.22 -3.46 14.09
C TRP A 140 -22.91 -2.14 13.74
N LYS A 141 -23.92 -2.21 12.87
CA LYS A 141 -24.86 -1.12 12.63
C LYS A 141 -25.94 -1.17 13.69
N ILE A 142 -25.93 -0.19 14.58
CA ILE A 142 -26.93 -0.08 15.66
C ILE A 142 -28.05 0.83 15.19
N ASP A 143 -29.25 0.28 15.03
CA ASP A 143 -30.46 1.05 14.78
C ASP A 143 -31.06 1.52 16.11
N LEU A 144 -30.64 2.70 16.55
CA LEU A 144 -31.11 3.31 17.79
C LEU A 144 -32.63 3.54 17.79
N THR A 145 -33.22 3.81 16.63
CA THR A 145 -34.67 4.05 16.51
C THR A 145 -35.44 2.75 16.75
N LYS A 146 -35.01 1.67 16.11
CA LYS A 146 -35.59 0.33 16.34
C LYS A 146 -35.44 -0.10 17.79
N ILE A 147 -34.25 0.06 18.38
CA ILE A 147 -34.02 -0.26 19.79
C ILE A 147 -34.96 0.52 20.70
N LYS A 148 -35.11 1.84 20.52
CA LYS A 148 -36.04 2.64 21.34
C LYS A 148 -37.48 2.13 21.25
N LYS A 149 -37.95 1.84 20.04
CA LYS A 149 -39.29 1.32 19.79
C LYS A 149 -39.51 -0.05 20.44
N ASP A 150 -38.56 -0.95 20.30
CA ASP A 150 -38.63 -2.30 20.87
C ASP A 150 -38.54 -2.26 22.41
N LEU A 151 -37.90 -1.23 22.99
CA LEU A 151 -37.80 -1.02 24.43
C LEU A 151 -39.01 -0.29 25.05
N ALA A 152 -39.81 0.43 24.27
CA ALA A 152 -40.92 1.24 24.76
C ALA A 152 -41.95 0.39 25.55
N GLY A 153 -42.31 0.85 26.76
CA GLY A 153 -43.28 0.16 27.62
C GLY A 153 -42.75 -1.06 28.37
N LYS A 154 -41.52 -1.54 28.07
CA LYS A 154 -40.91 -2.68 28.76
C LYS A 154 -40.46 -2.32 30.18
N ASN A 155 -40.53 -3.30 31.07
CA ASN A 155 -39.96 -3.23 32.41
C ASN A 155 -38.47 -3.60 32.41
N GLU A 156 -37.78 -3.39 33.53
CA GLU A 156 -36.33 -3.65 33.62
C GLU A 156 -35.91 -5.07 33.20
N ILE A 157 -36.66 -6.10 33.62
CA ILE A 157 -36.35 -7.50 33.31
C ILE A 157 -36.47 -7.74 31.81
N GLU A 158 -37.55 -7.26 31.20
CA GLU A 158 -37.80 -7.38 29.75
C GLU A 158 -36.75 -6.62 28.91
N VAL A 159 -36.30 -5.45 29.39
CA VAL A 159 -35.24 -4.67 28.73
C VAL A 159 -33.92 -5.41 28.79
N ARG A 160 -33.53 -5.93 29.95
CA ARG A 160 -32.30 -6.72 30.11
C ARG A 160 -32.31 -7.93 29.19
N GLN A 161 -33.42 -8.67 29.15
CA GLN A 161 -33.55 -9.84 28.29
C GLN A 161 -33.47 -9.48 26.80
N TYR A 162 -34.10 -8.38 26.37
CA TYR A 162 -34.01 -7.90 24.99
C TYR A 162 -32.57 -7.53 24.60
N LEU A 163 -31.88 -6.73 25.42
CA LEU A 163 -30.53 -6.23 25.12
C LEU A 163 -29.48 -7.35 25.14
N SER A 164 -29.56 -8.28 26.11
CA SER A 164 -28.68 -9.45 26.16
C SER A 164 -28.87 -10.42 25.00
N GLY A 165 -30.00 -10.33 24.28
CA GLY A 165 -30.26 -11.12 23.08
C GLY A 165 -29.70 -10.50 21.79
N GLN A 166 -29.19 -9.27 21.83
CA GLN A 166 -28.66 -8.58 20.65
C GLN A 166 -27.17 -8.87 20.48
N PRO A 167 -26.73 -9.48 19.37
CA PRO A 167 -25.31 -9.78 19.12
C PRO A 167 -24.44 -8.52 19.00
N GLU A 168 -25.05 -7.37 18.69
CA GLU A 168 -24.37 -6.07 18.63
C GLU A 168 -24.15 -5.41 19.99
N ILE A 169 -24.69 -5.94 21.09
CA ILE A 169 -24.60 -5.36 22.43
C ILE A 169 -23.78 -6.26 23.35
N GLU A 170 -22.56 -5.82 23.66
CA GLU A 170 -21.71 -6.50 24.63
C GLU A 170 -22.17 -6.24 26.08
N SER A 171 -22.52 -4.99 26.40
CA SER A 171 -23.03 -4.62 27.71
C SER A 171 -23.97 -3.41 27.62
N ALA A 172 -24.88 -3.29 28.59
CA ALA A 172 -25.81 -2.17 28.65
C ALA A 172 -26.06 -1.75 30.10
N ARG A 173 -26.12 -0.43 30.33
CA ARG A 173 -26.52 0.18 31.60
C ARG A 173 -27.90 0.80 31.43
N ILE A 174 -28.85 0.40 32.28
CA ILE A 174 -30.22 0.90 32.28
C ILE A 174 -30.39 1.84 33.48
N VAL A 175 -30.90 3.04 33.22
CA VAL A 175 -31.17 4.04 34.27
C VAL A 175 -32.61 4.52 34.13
N PHE A 176 -33.42 4.26 35.16
CA PHE A 176 -34.76 4.82 35.27
C PHE A 176 -34.71 6.12 36.06
N TRP A 177 -35.22 7.21 35.45
CA TRP A 177 -35.29 8.50 36.10
C TRP A 177 -36.66 9.17 35.85
N PRO A 178 -37.31 9.72 36.89
CA PRO A 178 -36.92 9.68 38.31
C PRO A 178 -37.05 8.27 38.92
N PHE A 179 -36.55 8.07 40.14
CA PHE A 179 -36.38 6.75 40.76
C PHE A 179 -37.67 5.91 40.91
N TRP A 180 -38.85 6.53 40.81
CA TRP A 180 -40.15 5.86 40.88
C TRP A 180 -40.62 5.25 39.55
N VAL A 181 -39.92 5.53 38.43
CA VAL A 181 -40.25 4.96 37.11
C VAL A 181 -39.87 3.49 37.08
N LYS A 182 -40.85 2.60 36.86
CA LYS A 182 -40.65 1.13 36.82
C LYS A 182 -40.64 0.52 35.41
N LYS A 183 -41.00 1.31 34.40
CA LYS A 183 -41.09 0.89 33.00
C LYS A 183 -40.60 2.01 32.10
N ILE A 184 -40.04 1.64 30.95
CA ILE A 184 -39.66 2.60 29.93
C ILE A 184 -40.93 3.31 29.42
N PRO A 185 -40.95 4.65 29.36
CA PRO A 185 -42.10 5.38 28.82
C PRO A 185 -42.45 4.93 27.40
N SER A 186 -43.73 4.87 27.05
CA SER A 186 -44.16 4.55 25.69
C SER A 186 -43.79 5.61 24.66
N ASN A 187 -43.54 6.85 25.10
CA ASN A 187 -43.08 7.92 24.23
C ASN A 187 -41.55 7.83 24.05
N GLU A 188 -41.12 7.57 22.81
CA GLU A 188 -39.71 7.43 22.41
C GLU A 188 -38.87 8.68 22.68
N ASP A 189 -39.46 9.88 22.70
CA ASP A 189 -38.78 11.15 23.01
C ASP A 189 -38.27 11.18 24.46
N LYS A 190 -38.87 10.38 25.34
CA LYS A 190 -38.44 10.22 26.74
C LYS A 190 -37.39 9.12 26.91
N ILE A 191 -36.96 8.47 25.83
CA ILE A 191 -35.95 7.41 25.85
C ILE A 191 -34.64 7.97 25.29
N LYS A 192 -33.62 8.06 26.16
CA LYS A 192 -32.26 8.45 25.77
C LYS A 192 -31.39 7.20 25.68
N VAL A 193 -30.76 7.00 24.53
CA VAL A 193 -29.78 5.92 24.28
C VAL A 193 -28.45 6.58 23.93
N ILE A 194 -27.37 6.13 24.56
CA ILE A 194 -26.01 6.62 24.37
C ILE A 194 -25.16 5.39 24.05
N ILE A 195 -24.33 5.48 23.02
CA ILE A 195 -23.33 4.48 22.67
C ILE A 195 -21.98 5.05 23.13
N GLU A 196 -21.25 4.27 23.93
CA GLU A 196 -19.87 4.55 24.36
C GLU A 196 -18.90 3.70 23.56
#